data_AF-A0A2V5IW84-F1
#
_entry.id   AF-A0A2V5IW84-F1
#
_cell.length_a   1.000
_cell.length_b   1.000
_cell.length_c   1.000
_cell.angle_alpha   90.00
_cell.angle_beta   90.00
_cell.angle_gamma   90.00
#
_symmetry.space_group_name_H-M   'P 1'
#
loop_
_entity.id
_entity.type
_entity.pdbx_description
1 polymer ?
#
loop_
_entity_poly.entity_id
_entity_poly.type
_entity_poly.pdbx_seq_one_letter_code
_entity_poly.pdbx_strand_id
1 'polypeptide(L)'
;MGASKSIKKIRRRRERVFMRNNDLRNGTKVSTRVTTRMRDAANFRLTCNPLFGKPSGICAKQPTESGMLMPSVLIIEDDEDGRRAVAKLFAKADWKVFEAADGDSGVELALQNRPEVILCDLLMPRSNGFQVCRTIRQQLQPTKIIVVSGRDYAVDRASALEAGADEFLLKPITWEVLCESIDRLRTEIPQRPRATTSPEELGSVPPRIKLWGVRGSLPVPGPATIRYGGNTSCVEVRADGEIIVLDAGTGIRGLGLALEKELGPETIKLTLLITHTHWDHIQGLPFFSLAYNSKNLIRILGYEGARAGLGAILAGQMETPFFPVSLRELPSHLAIEELKDMEFHESSGHLRRL
;
A
#
# COMPACT_ATOMS: atom_id res chain seq x y z
N MET A 1 -66.74 4.63 17.51
CA MET A 1 -65.39 4.31 16.95
C MET A 1 -64.52 5.53 17.21
N GLY A 2 -63.76 5.61 18.31
CA GLY A 2 -62.46 4.95 18.50
C GLY A 2 -61.33 5.99 18.26
N ALA A 3 -61.19 6.98 19.14
CA ALA A 3 -60.28 7.02 20.29
C ALA A 3 -58.90 7.66 19.99
N SER A 4 -58.90 8.99 19.99
CA SER A 4 -57.78 9.82 20.44
C SER A 4 -57.93 10.03 21.95
N LYS A 5 -56.91 9.66 22.73
CA LYS A 5 -56.55 10.06 24.12
C LYS A 5 -56.01 8.89 24.95
N SER A 6 -54.72 8.94 25.30
CA SER A 6 -54.18 8.87 26.68
C SER A 6 -52.67 8.62 26.62
N ILE A 7 -51.82 9.61 26.90
CA ILE A 7 -51.41 10.11 28.23
C ILE A 7 -50.33 9.23 28.90
N LYS A 8 -49.12 9.81 28.95
CA LYS A 8 -48.16 9.88 30.08
C LYS A 8 -47.74 8.58 30.80
N LYS A 9 -46.46 8.24 30.65
CA LYS A 9 -45.48 7.81 31.69
C LYS A 9 -44.23 7.35 30.90
N ILE A 10 -42.98 7.80 31.04
CA ILE A 10 -42.11 8.24 32.16
C ILE A 10 -40.94 8.99 31.46
N ARG A 11 -40.73 10.31 31.61
CA ARG A 11 -39.99 11.05 32.66
C ARG A 11 -38.50 10.66 32.85
N ARG A 12 -37.62 11.69 32.69
CA ARG A 12 -36.23 11.84 33.19
C ARG A 12 -35.15 11.17 32.32
N ARG A 13 -34.03 11.78 31.92
CA ARG A 13 -33.29 12.98 32.36
C ARG A 13 -32.34 13.35 31.21
N ARG A 14 -32.42 14.55 30.64
CA ARG A 14 -31.27 15.23 30.03
C ARG A 14 -31.36 16.69 30.44
N GLU A 15 -30.57 17.03 31.45
CA GLU A 15 -30.44 18.38 31.97
C GLU A 15 -29.83 19.27 30.89
N ARG A 16 -30.49 20.40 30.68
CA ARG A 16 -29.96 21.60 30.05
C ARG A 16 -28.90 22.20 30.96
N VAL A 17 -27.79 22.68 30.39
CA VAL A 17 -27.24 23.97 30.82
C VAL A 17 -26.95 24.79 29.56
N PHE A 18 -27.78 25.83 29.42
CA PHE A 18 -27.57 27.00 28.58
C PHE A 18 -26.69 27.95 29.41
N MET A 19 -25.63 28.53 28.85
CA MET A 19 -25.09 29.79 29.35
C MET A 19 -24.72 30.71 28.19
N ARG A 20 -25.16 31.96 28.36
CA ARG A 20 -25.04 33.11 27.47
C ARG A 20 -23.65 33.75 27.57
N ASN A 21 -23.33 34.52 26.54
CA ASN A 21 -22.21 35.48 26.45
C ASN A 21 -22.12 36.43 27.67
N ASN A 22 -20.90 36.71 28.12
CA ASN A 22 -20.37 38.07 28.25
C ASN A 22 -18.85 38.09 28.54
N ASP A 23 -18.14 38.82 27.68
CA ASP A 23 -17.01 39.72 27.93
C ASP A 23 -16.26 39.68 29.29
N LEU A 24 -14.93 39.46 29.24
CA LEU A 24 -13.86 40.39 29.66
C LEU A 24 -12.53 39.66 29.97
N ARG A 25 -11.48 40.09 29.24
CA ARG A 25 -10.09 40.36 29.69
C ARG A 25 -9.58 39.63 30.95
N ASN A 26 -8.64 38.71 30.78
CA ASN A 26 -7.28 38.76 31.33
C ASN A 26 -6.58 37.40 31.18
N GLY A 27 -5.31 37.44 30.80
CA GLY A 27 -4.48 36.26 30.64
C GLY A 27 -4.25 35.53 31.97
N THR A 28 -4.45 34.22 31.98
CA THR A 28 -3.76 33.30 32.88
C THR A 28 -3.69 31.93 32.22
N LYS A 29 -2.47 31.43 32.01
CA LYS A 29 -2.23 30.03 31.59
C LYS A 29 -2.78 29.11 32.67
N VAL A 30 -3.73 28.23 32.33
CA VAL A 30 -4.11 27.09 33.17
C VAL A 30 -3.48 25.85 32.57
N SER A 31 -2.42 25.36 33.22
CA SER A 31 -1.85 24.04 33.00
C SER A 31 -2.65 23.04 33.83
N THR A 32 -3.33 22.11 33.18
CA THR A 32 -3.98 20.98 33.88
C THR A 32 -3.11 19.75 33.71
N ARG A 33 -2.33 19.43 34.76
CA ARG A 33 -1.68 18.14 34.97
C ARG A 33 -2.76 17.09 35.23
N VAL A 34 -2.77 16.01 34.45
CA VAL A 34 -3.45 14.76 34.85
C VAL A 34 -2.35 13.75 35.15
N THR A 35 -2.15 13.50 36.44
CA THR A 35 -1.33 12.41 36.97
C THR A 35 -2.19 11.17 37.13
N THR A 36 -1.79 10.04 36.55
CA THR A 36 -2.35 8.73 36.92
C THR A 36 -1.27 7.92 37.64
N ARG A 37 -1.54 7.60 38.90
CA ARG A 37 -0.68 6.83 39.82
C ARG A 37 -0.61 5.36 39.38
N MET A 38 0.61 4.82 39.36
CA MET A 38 0.89 3.39 39.49
C MET A 38 0.37 2.84 40.82
N ARG A 39 -0.23 1.64 40.78
CA ARG A 39 -0.17 0.67 41.88
C ARG A 39 -0.01 -0.75 41.34
N ASP A 40 0.96 -1.41 41.98
CA ASP A 40 1.15 -2.84 42.17
C ASP A 40 1.96 -3.64 41.14
N ALA A 41 3.14 -4.00 41.63
CA ALA A 41 4.11 -4.93 41.09
C ALA A 41 3.85 -6.35 41.64
N ALA A 42 4.03 -7.39 40.81
CA ALA A 42 4.61 -8.67 41.22
C ALA A 42 4.84 -9.61 40.02
N ASN A 43 6.12 -9.95 39.81
CA ASN A 43 6.67 -11.23 39.34
C ASN A 43 6.19 -11.86 38.02
N PHE A 44 7.03 -11.77 36.98
CA PHE A 44 7.45 -12.99 36.26
C PHE A 44 8.85 -12.85 35.65
N ARG A 45 9.69 -13.86 35.93
CA ARG A 45 11.08 -14.04 35.45
C ARG A 45 11.09 -14.47 33.99
N LEU A 46 11.99 -13.91 33.19
CA LEU A 46 12.49 -14.53 31.96
C LEU A 46 14.00 -14.72 32.09
N THR A 47 14.40 -15.98 32.15
CA THR A 47 15.78 -16.46 32.22
C THR A 47 16.47 -16.28 30.88
N CYS A 48 17.62 -15.61 30.91
CA CYS A 48 18.58 -15.53 29.81
C CYS A 48 19.37 -16.84 29.77
N ASN A 49 19.45 -17.51 28.62
CA ASN A 49 20.36 -18.63 28.42
C ASN A 49 21.57 -18.12 27.60
N PRO A 50 22.81 -18.24 28.09
CA PRO A 50 24.00 -17.84 27.35
C PRO A 50 24.56 -19.03 26.58
N LEU A 51 24.85 -18.86 25.29
CA LEU A 51 25.76 -19.74 24.56
C LEU A 51 26.78 -18.87 23.81
N PHE A 52 27.83 -18.49 24.54
CA PHE A 52 29.12 -18.12 23.97
C PHE A 52 29.87 -19.41 23.60
N GLY A 53 30.20 -19.57 22.31
CA GLY A 53 31.29 -20.40 21.83
C GLY A 53 32.50 -19.50 21.51
N LYS A 54 33.68 -19.89 22.01
CA LYS A 54 34.95 -19.11 22.02
C LYS A 54 35.54 -18.82 20.62
N PRO A 55 36.43 -17.82 20.51
CA PRO A 55 37.09 -17.43 19.27
C PRO A 55 38.37 -18.25 19.04
N SER A 56 38.63 -18.65 17.81
CA SER A 56 39.97 -19.07 17.36
C SER A 56 40.21 -18.51 15.96
N GLY A 57 41.18 -17.61 15.86
CA GLY A 57 41.49 -16.86 14.65
C GLY A 57 42.09 -17.71 13.54
N ILE A 58 42.03 -17.16 12.33
CA ILE A 58 43.18 -16.74 11.50
C ILE A 58 42.58 -16.05 10.27
N CYS A 59 43.09 -14.86 9.98
CA CYS A 59 42.77 -14.09 8.80
C CYS A 59 43.27 -14.82 7.55
N ALA A 60 42.35 -15.24 6.69
CA ALA A 60 42.63 -15.49 5.28
C ALA A 60 41.51 -14.82 4.47
N LYS A 61 41.84 -13.68 3.84
CA LYS A 61 41.01 -13.07 2.81
C LYS A 61 40.99 -14.01 1.60
N GLN A 62 39.85 -14.58 1.26
CA GLN A 62 39.55 -15.18 -0.06
C GLN A 62 38.05 -15.03 -0.38
N PRO A 63 37.68 -15.03 -1.67
CA PRO A 63 37.00 -13.90 -2.32
C PRO A 63 35.48 -13.97 -2.24
N THR A 64 34.85 -12.79 -2.18
CA THR A 64 33.40 -12.60 -2.34
C THR A 64 33.02 -12.75 -3.81
N GLU A 65 32.85 -13.97 -4.29
CA GLU A 65 31.93 -14.25 -5.40
C GLU A 65 30.58 -14.63 -4.78
N SER A 66 29.75 -13.63 -4.55
CA SER A 66 28.32 -13.88 -4.34
C SER A 66 27.78 -14.37 -5.68
N GLY A 67 27.65 -15.68 -5.85
CA GLY A 67 27.05 -16.29 -7.04
C GLY A 67 25.69 -15.64 -7.28
N MET A 68 25.60 -14.81 -8.31
CA MET A 68 24.37 -14.12 -8.67
C MET A 68 23.41 -15.20 -9.18
N LEU A 69 22.41 -15.56 -8.38
CA LEU A 69 21.35 -16.48 -8.78
C LEU A 69 20.70 -15.89 -10.04
N MET A 70 20.79 -16.60 -11.17
CA MET A 70 20.14 -16.18 -12.40
C MET A 70 18.62 -16.20 -12.20
N PRO A 71 17.90 -15.12 -12.52
CA PRO A 71 16.46 -15.05 -12.32
C PRO A 71 15.76 -16.08 -13.20
N SER A 72 14.59 -16.55 -12.78
CA SER A 72 13.87 -17.60 -13.50
C SER A 72 12.42 -17.25 -13.81
N VAL A 73 11.99 -17.66 -14.99
CA VAL A 73 10.64 -17.45 -15.52
C VAL A 73 10.03 -18.77 -15.97
N LEU A 74 8.73 -18.94 -15.75
CA LEU A 74 7.93 -19.99 -16.38
C LEU A 74 6.96 -19.36 -17.37
N ILE A 75 6.92 -19.90 -18.58
CA ILE A 75 6.01 -19.48 -19.65
C ILE A 75 4.99 -20.59 -19.87
N ILE A 76 3.71 -20.29 -19.69
CA ILE A 76 2.58 -21.20 -19.87
C ILE A 76 1.77 -20.66 -21.06
N GLU A 77 1.91 -21.31 -22.21
CA GLU A 77 1.37 -20.85 -23.50
C GLU A 77 1.18 -22.07 -24.39
N ASP A 78 0.00 -22.29 -24.97
CA ASP A 78 -0.25 -23.47 -25.80
C ASP A 78 0.30 -23.33 -27.22
N ASP A 79 0.32 -22.11 -27.77
CA ASP A 79 0.91 -21.82 -29.08
C ASP A 79 2.45 -21.97 -29.04
N GLU A 80 2.97 -22.94 -29.78
CA GLU A 80 4.40 -23.26 -29.77
C GLU A 80 5.26 -22.07 -30.23
N ASP A 81 4.80 -21.34 -31.25
CA ASP A 81 5.56 -20.23 -31.81
C ASP A 81 5.54 -19.01 -30.88
N GLY A 82 4.40 -18.68 -30.28
CA GLY A 82 4.26 -17.67 -29.23
C GLY A 82 5.13 -17.99 -28.02
N ARG A 83 5.07 -19.23 -27.52
CA ARG A 83 5.88 -19.68 -26.38
C ARG A 83 7.38 -19.55 -26.66
N ARG A 84 7.81 -20.03 -27.84
CA ARG A 84 9.22 -19.96 -28.29
C ARG A 84 9.69 -18.53 -28.50
N ALA A 85 8.82 -17.64 -28.98
CA ALA A 85 9.14 -16.23 -29.17
C ALA A 85 9.43 -15.53 -27.83
N VAL A 86 8.55 -15.72 -26.84
CA VAL A 86 8.73 -15.16 -25.49
C VAL A 86 9.95 -15.79 -24.79
N ALA A 87 10.15 -17.09 -24.90
CA ALA A 87 11.31 -17.79 -24.35
C ALA A 87 12.63 -17.20 -24.86
N LYS A 88 12.70 -16.86 -26.16
CA LYS A 88 13.87 -16.20 -26.75
C LYS A 88 14.12 -14.80 -26.18
N LEU A 89 13.08 -14.05 -25.80
CA LEU A 89 13.26 -12.73 -25.19
C LEU A 89 13.95 -12.85 -23.82
N PHE A 90 13.47 -13.77 -22.98
CA PHE A 90 14.07 -14.01 -21.66
C PHE A 90 15.46 -14.63 -21.72
N ALA A 91 15.68 -15.59 -22.63
CA ALA A 91 16.98 -16.22 -22.80
C ALA A 91 18.06 -15.20 -23.20
N LYS A 92 17.72 -14.19 -24.03
CA LYS A 92 18.63 -13.08 -24.38
C LYS A 92 18.96 -12.16 -23.21
N ALA A 93 18.17 -12.20 -22.14
CA ALA A 93 18.36 -11.41 -20.94
C ALA A 93 18.95 -12.22 -19.78
N ASP A 94 19.52 -13.40 -20.06
CA ASP A 94 20.17 -14.29 -19.09
C ASP A 94 19.22 -14.82 -17.99
N TRP A 95 17.93 -14.99 -18.32
CA TRP A 95 16.98 -15.67 -17.44
C TRP A 95 16.99 -17.17 -17.67
N LYS A 96 16.82 -17.93 -16.58
CA LYS A 96 16.47 -19.35 -16.65
C LYS A 96 15.01 -19.49 -17.06
N VAL A 97 14.76 -20.09 -18.22
CA VAL A 97 13.41 -20.24 -18.78
C VAL A 97 12.89 -21.66 -18.57
N PHE A 98 11.68 -21.77 -18.07
CA PHE A 98 10.86 -22.97 -18.07
C PHE A 98 9.67 -22.76 -19.02
N GLU A 99 9.27 -23.81 -19.72
CA GLU A 99 8.19 -23.74 -20.73
C GLU A 99 7.15 -24.83 -20.44
N ALA A 100 5.87 -24.45 -20.50
CA ALA A 100 4.72 -25.32 -20.37
C ALA A 100 3.74 -25.07 -21.52
N ALA A 101 3.23 -26.14 -22.12
CA ALA A 101 2.28 -26.07 -23.24
C ALA A 101 0.81 -26.10 -22.79
N ASP A 102 0.55 -26.28 -21.50
CA ASP A 102 -0.78 -26.27 -20.91
C ASP A 102 -0.74 -25.92 -19.43
N GLY A 103 -1.91 -25.62 -18.85
CA GLY A 103 -2.02 -25.20 -17.46
C GLY A 103 -1.61 -26.27 -16.45
N ASP A 104 -1.85 -27.56 -16.72
CA ASP A 104 -1.54 -28.64 -15.77
C ASP A 104 -0.02 -28.80 -15.61
N SER A 105 0.70 -28.91 -16.74
CA SER A 105 2.17 -28.91 -16.75
C SER A 105 2.75 -27.60 -16.21
N GLY A 106 2.08 -26.47 -16.46
CA GLY A 106 2.43 -25.16 -15.91
C GLY A 106 2.36 -25.12 -14.38
N VAL A 107 1.28 -25.61 -13.79
CA VAL A 107 1.13 -25.70 -12.32
C VAL A 107 2.21 -26.61 -11.73
N GLU A 108 2.45 -27.78 -12.33
CA GLU A 108 3.47 -28.71 -11.87
C GLU A 108 4.87 -28.07 -11.88
N LEU A 109 5.26 -27.47 -13.00
CA LEU A 109 6.57 -26.80 -13.13
C LEU A 109 6.70 -25.60 -12.20
N ALA A 110 5.63 -24.85 -11.96
CA ALA A 110 5.62 -23.72 -11.02
C ALA A 110 5.92 -24.18 -9.59
N LEU A 111 5.29 -25.27 -9.13
CA LEU A 111 5.48 -25.79 -7.78
C LEU A 111 6.86 -26.44 -7.59
N GLN A 112 7.36 -27.12 -8.62
CA GLN A 112 8.67 -27.77 -8.60
C GLN A 112 9.82 -26.77 -8.61
N ASN A 113 9.76 -25.77 -9.50
CA ASN A 113 10.89 -24.88 -9.76
C ASN A 113 10.80 -23.54 -9.05
N ARG A 114 9.61 -23.16 -8.55
CA ARG A 114 9.34 -21.88 -7.86
C ARG A 114 9.96 -20.67 -8.59
N PRO A 115 9.56 -20.42 -9.85
CA PRO A 115 10.11 -19.32 -10.62
C PRO A 115 9.81 -17.97 -9.96
N GLU A 116 10.61 -16.94 -10.27
CA GLU A 116 10.35 -15.56 -9.80
C GLU A 116 9.12 -14.98 -10.51
N VAL A 117 8.98 -15.28 -11.80
CA VAL A 117 7.91 -14.78 -12.67
C VAL A 117 7.24 -15.93 -13.41
N ILE A 118 5.92 -15.87 -13.56
CA ILE A 118 5.11 -16.74 -14.39
C ILE A 118 4.39 -15.87 -15.41
N LEU A 119 4.54 -16.19 -16.69
CA LEU A 119 3.70 -15.66 -17.77
C LEU A 119 2.70 -16.74 -18.15
N CYS A 120 1.42 -16.44 -18.03
CA CYS A 120 0.35 -17.38 -18.32
C CYS A 120 -0.58 -16.81 -19.38
N ASP A 121 -0.74 -17.51 -20.51
CA ASP A 121 -1.82 -17.19 -21.44
C ASP A 121 -3.17 -17.40 -20.74
N LEU A 122 -4.11 -16.51 -21.04
CA LEU A 122 -5.47 -16.61 -20.54
C LEU A 122 -6.25 -17.73 -21.25
N LEU A 123 -6.09 -17.83 -22.56
CA LEU A 123 -6.95 -18.64 -23.43
C LEU A 123 -6.24 -19.88 -23.95
N MET A 124 -6.11 -20.92 -23.10
CA MET A 124 -5.59 -22.22 -23.53
C MET A 124 -6.73 -23.25 -23.74
N PRO A 125 -6.61 -24.20 -24.69
CA PRO A 125 -7.67 -25.14 -25.08
C PRO A 125 -8.20 -26.06 -23.97
N ARG A 126 -7.37 -26.38 -22.95
CA ARG A 126 -7.68 -27.35 -21.88
C ARG A 126 -7.90 -26.72 -20.51
N SER A 127 -7.36 -25.53 -20.27
CA SER A 127 -7.34 -24.87 -18.97
C SER A 127 -7.48 -23.36 -19.14
N ASN A 128 -8.35 -22.73 -18.36
CA ASN A 128 -8.45 -21.28 -18.33
C ASN A 128 -7.30 -20.71 -17.47
N GLY A 129 -6.55 -19.72 -17.95
CA GLY A 129 -5.46 -19.08 -17.20
C GLY A 129 -5.85 -18.60 -15.80
N PHE A 130 -7.14 -18.28 -15.57
CA PHE A 130 -7.68 -17.98 -14.23
C PHE A 130 -7.59 -19.16 -13.25
N GLN A 131 -7.83 -20.39 -13.72
CA GLN A 131 -7.73 -21.58 -12.87
C GLN A 131 -6.27 -21.84 -12.50
N VAL A 132 -5.36 -21.70 -13.46
CA VAL A 132 -3.90 -21.80 -13.23
C VAL A 132 -3.46 -20.78 -12.18
N CYS A 133 -3.85 -19.51 -12.33
CA CYS A 133 -3.54 -18.45 -11.37
C CYS A 133 -4.03 -18.79 -9.95
N ARG A 134 -5.29 -19.22 -9.81
CA ARG A 134 -5.87 -19.57 -8.50
C ARG A 134 -5.10 -20.72 -7.84
N THR A 135 -4.82 -21.78 -8.60
CA THR A 135 -4.13 -22.97 -8.09
C THR A 135 -2.72 -22.63 -7.63
N ILE A 136 -1.97 -21.87 -8.43
CA ILE A 136 -0.60 -21.46 -8.09
C ILE A 136 -0.62 -20.53 -6.88
N ARG A 137 -1.50 -19.53 -6.84
CA ARG A 137 -1.52 -18.53 -5.76
C ARG A 137 -1.86 -19.11 -4.39
N GLN A 138 -2.63 -20.20 -4.34
CA GLN A 138 -2.94 -20.92 -3.10
C GLN A 138 -1.71 -21.58 -2.47
N GLN A 139 -0.69 -21.90 -3.26
CA GLN A 139 0.46 -22.71 -2.82
C GLN A 139 1.81 -21.99 -2.94
N LEU A 140 1.89 -20.95 -3.78
CA LEU A 140 3.12 -20.29 -4.14
C LEU A 140 3.01 -18.76 -3.99
N GLN A 141 3.78 -18.26 -3.04
CA GLN A 141 4.12 -16.85 -2.84
C GLN A 141 5.62 -16.81 -2.50
N PRO A 142 6.38 -15.77 -2.91
CA PRO A 142 5.95 -14.50 -3.50
C PRO A 142 6.02 -14.42 -5.05
N THR A 143 6.04 -15.56 -5.77
CA THR A 143 6.12 -15.60 -7.24
C THR A 143 5.11 -14.67 -7.92
N LYS A 144 5.59 -13.92 -8.93
CA LYS A 144 4.78 -12.95 -9.67
C LYS A 144 4.10 -13.61 -10.85
N ILE A 145 2.80 -13.42 -11.00
CA ILE A 145 1.99 -14.04 -12.06
C ILE A 145 1.47 -12.94 -12.98
N ILE A 146 1.88 -12.97 -14.24
CA ILE A 146 1.43 -12.05 -15.29
C ILE A 146 0.54 -12.85 -16.24
N VAL A 147 -0.73 -12.49 -16.31
CA VAL A 147 -1.65 -13.06 -17.30
C VAL A 147 -1.53 -12.29 -18.61
N VAL A 148 -1.54 -13.01 -19.72
CA VAL A 148 -1.43 -12.44 -21.06
C VAL A 148 -2.66 -12.83 -21.85
N SER A 149 -3.24 -11.91 -22.63
CA SER A 149 -4.37 -12.20 -23.51
C SER A 149 -4.22 -11.53 -24.88
N GLY A 150 -4.65 -12.21 -25.94
CA GLY A 150 -4.80 -11.60 -27.28
C GLY A 150 -6.07 -10.75 -27.45
N ARG A 151 -6.94 -10.67 -26.44
CA ARG A 151 -8.20 -9.92 -26.48
C ARG A 151 -8.28 -8.92 -25.34
N ASP A 152 -8.72 -7.72 -25.65
CA ASP A 152 -8.91 -6.63 -24.68
C ASP A 152 -10.36 -6.54 -24.21
N TYR A 153 -10.77 -7.49 -23.38
CA TYR A 153 -12.02 -7.37 -22.64
C TYR A 153 -11.73 -6.92 -21.21
N ALA A 154 -12.31 -5.79 -20.80
CA ALA A 154 -12.15 -5.24 -19.45
C ALA A 154 -12.51 -6.25 -18.34
N VAL A 155 -13.46 -7.15 -18.61
CA VAL A 155 -13.90 -8.22 -17.70
C VAL A 155 -12.77 -9.23 -17.44
N ASP A 156 -11.95 -9.53 -18.45
CA ASP A 156 -10.88 -10.53 -18.34
C ASP A 156 -9.76 -10.03 -17.44
N ARG A 157 -9.42 -8.73 -17.52
CA ARG A 157 -8.43 -8.08 -16.66
C ARG A 157 -8.83 -8.12 -15.18
N ALA A 158 -10.09 -7.78 -14.85
CA ALA A 158 -10.57 -7.84 -13.48
C ALA A 158 -10.56 -9.28 -12.94
N SER A 159 -11.07 -10.21 -13.75
CA SER A 159 -11.12 -11.64 -13.42
C SER A 159 -9.73 -12.25 -13.22
N ALA A 160 -8.72 -11.82 -13.98
CA ALA A 160 -7.33 -12.27 -13.82
C ALA A 160 -6.77 -11.93 -12.44
N LEU A 161 -7.03 -10.72 -11.97
CA LEU A 161 -6.52 -10.24 -10.69
C LEU A 161 -7.29 -10.85 -9.52
N GLU A 162 -8.61 -10.99 -9.63
CA GLU A 162 -9.41 -11.75 -8.66
C GLU A 162 -8.94 -13.21 -8.56
N ALA A 163 -8.44 -13.77 -9.67
CA ALA A 163 -7.83 -15.09 -9.69
C ALA A 163 -6.42 -15.16 -9.08
N GLY A 164 -5.82 -14.03 -8.69
CA GLY A 164 -4.52 -13.96 -8.01
C GLY A 164 -3.33 -13.64 -8.93
N ALA A 165 -3.58 -13.19 -10.16
CA ALA A 165 -2.55 -12.56 -10.99
C ALA A 165 -2.10 -11.22 -10.38
N ASP A 166 -0.82 -10.87 -10.57
CA ASP A 166 -0.27 -9.57 -10.17
C ASP A 166 -0.42 -8.52 -11.29
N GLU A 167 -0.47 -8.95 -12.56
CA GLU A 167 -0.61 -8.06 -13.71
C GLU A 167 -1.32 -8.75 -14.89
N PHE A 168 -1.90 -7.94 -15.79
CA PHE A 168 -2.53 -8.40 -17.03
C PHE A 168 -2.03 -7.60 -18.24
N LEU A 169 -1.48 -8.30 -19.23
CA LEU A 169 -0.91 -7.72 -20.45
C LEU A 169 -1.64 -8.20 -21.71
N LEU A 170 -1.60 -7.37 -22.76
CA LEU A 170 -2.14 -7.70 -24.06
C LEU A 170 -1.04 -8.20 -25.00
N LYS A 171 -1.33 -9.22 -25.81
CA LYS A 171 -0.49 -9.61 -26.94
C LYS A 171 -0.64 -8.56 -28.05
N PRO A 172 0.43 -8.20 -28.79
CA PRO A 172 1.78 -8.78 -28.74
C PRO A 172 2.61 -8.25 -27.57
N ILE A 173 3.32 -9.15 -26.87
CA ILE A 173 4.26 -8.77 -25.81
C ILE A 173 5.58 -8.34 -26.45
N THR A 174 6.06 -7.13 -26.11
CA THR A 174 7.43 -6.70 -26.39
C THR A 174 8.29 -6.81 -25.14
N TRP A 175 9.61 -6.85 -25.32
CA TRP A 175 10.54 -6.94 -24.19
C TRP A 175 10.45 -5.73 -23.27
N GLU A 176 10.21 -4.54 -23.82
CA GLU A 176 10.10 -3.28 -23.08
C GLU A 176 8.91 -3.29 -22.12
N VAL A 177 7.71 -3.61 -22.61
CA VAL A 177 6.48 -3.69 -21.80
C VAL A 177 6.61 -4.76 -20.72
N LEU A 178 7.26 -5.88 -21.07
CA LEU A 178 7.47 -6.98 -20.15
C LEU A 178 8.46 -6.62 -19.04
N CYS A 179 9.57 -5.96 -19.38
CA CYS A 179 10.54 -5.47 -18.40
C CYS A 179 9.90 -4.45 -17.46
N GLU A 180 9.18 -3.46 -17.98
CA GLU A 180 8.50 -2.46 -17.15
C GLU A 180 7.53 -3.11 -16.17
N SER A 181 6.79 -4.12 -16.61
CA SER A 181 5.86 -4.86 -15.75
C SER A 181 6.62 -5.68 -14.71
N ILE A 182 7.66 -6.41 -15.12
CA ILE A 182 8.47 -7.23 -14.22
C ILE A 182 9.20 -6.36 -13.20
N ASP A 183 9.78 -5.23 -13.59
CA ASP A 183 10.48 -4.31 -12.68
C ASP A 183 9.53 -3.69 -11.68
N ARG A 184 8.30 -3.35 -12.09
CA ARG A 184 7.23 -2.89 -11.19
C ARG A 184 6.79 -3.97 -10.18
N LEU A 185 6.83 -5.24 -10.59
CA LEU A 185 6.45 -6.38 -9.76
C LEU A 185 7.59 -6.90 -8.87
N ARG A 186 8.84 -6.79 -9.34
CA ARG A 186 10.09 -7.20 -8.66
C ARG A 186 10.69 -6.11 -7.79
N THR A 187 10.24 -4.86 -7.95
CA THR A 187 10.38 -3.88 -6.88
C THR A 187 9.55 -4.39 -5.71
N GLU A 188 10.15 -5.29 -4.92
CA GLU A 188 9.97 -5.25 -3.49
C GLU A 188 10.07 -3.78 -3.13
N ILE A 189 8.95 -3.20 -2.69
CA ILE A 189 9.00 -1.95 -1.94
C ILE A 189 10.11 -2.18 -0.93
N PRO A 190 11.16 -1.34 -0.89
CA PRO A 190 12.23 -1.56 0.06
C PRO A 190 11.59 -1.73 1.43
N GLN A 191 11.59 -2.95 1.98
CA GLN A 191 11.49 -3.06 3.42
C GLN A 191 12.68 -2.27 3.92
N ARG A 192 12.39 -1.22 4.69
CA ARG A 192 13.38 -0.29 5.22
C ARG A 192 14.62 -1.11 5.61
N PRO A 193 15.82 -0.80 5.09
CA PRO A 193 17.04 -1.38 5.65
C PRO A 193 16.94 -1.12 7.15
N ARG A 194 16.85 -2.19 7.93
CA ARG A 194 16.71 -2.11 9.39
C ARG A 194 17.78 -1.14 9.85
N ALA A 195 17.38 -0.02 10.45
CA ALA A 195 18.28 1.09 10.72
C ALA A 195 19.56 0.54 11.38
N THR A 196 20.67 0.54 10.63
CA THR A 196 21.98 0.09 11.12
C THR A 196 22.67 1.19 11.93
N THR A 197 22.05 2.36 12.03
CA THR A 197 22.51 3.45 12.88
C THR A 197 21.81 3.35 14.23
N SER A 198 22.61 3.38 15.30
CA SER A 198 22.11 3.48 16.67
C SER A 198 21.25 4.74 16.81
N PRO A 199 20.27 4.77 17.73
CA PRO A 199 19.40 5.93 17.99
C PRO A 199 20.14 7.23 18.37
N GLU A 200 21.47 7.16 18.53
CA GLU A 200 22.33 8.23 19.04
C GLU A 200 22.86 9.15 17.94
N GLU A 201 22.81 8.75 16.65
CA GLU A 201 23.36 9.54 15.54
C GLU A 201 22.32 10.36 14.75
N LEU A 202 21.02 10.06 14.88
CA LEU A 202 19.96 10.93 14.37
C LEU A 202 19.63 11.97 15.45
N GLY A 203 20.18 13.18 15.32
CA GLY A 203 19.68 14.33 16.07
C GLY A 203 18.18 14.44 15.81
N SER A 204 17.35 14.07 16.79
CA SER A 204 15.91 13.88 16.61
C SER A 204 15.25 15.21 16.27
N VAL A 205 15.04 15.47 14.98
CA VAL A 205 14.17 16.57 14.55
C VAL A 205 12.78 16.25 15.13
N PRO A 206 12.19 17.16 15.93
CA PRO A 206 10.91 16.89 16.56
C PRO A 206 9.86 16.58 15.48
N PRO A 207 8.95 15.64 15.74
CA PRO A 207 7.95 15.26 14.76
C PRO A 207 7.11 16.48 14.36
N ARG A 208 6.92 16.67 13.05
CA ARG A 208 6.16 17.79 12.49
C ARG A 208 4.85 17.28 11.94
N ILE A 209 3.75 17.89 12.36
CA ILE A 209 2.41 17.62 11.82
C ILE A 209 1.93 18.86 11.07
N LYS A 210 1.43 18.66 9.84
CA LYS A 210 0.81 19.72 9.04
C LYS A 210 -0.53 19.27 8.51
N LEU A 211 -1.54 20.12 8.67
CA LEU A 211 -2.91 19.84 8.25
C LEU A 211 -3.14 20.47 6.88
N TRP A 212 -3.37 19.63 5.87
CA TRP A 212 -3.67 20.03 4.50
C TRP A 212 -5.16 20.05 4.20
N GLY A 213 -5.93 19.31 4.98
CA GLY A 213 -7.37 19.39 5.06
C GLY A 213 -7.89 18.80 6.38
N VAL A 214 -8.93 19.42 6.92
CA VAL A 214 -9.51 19.08 8.25
C VAL A 214 -11.03 18.98 8.19
N ARG A 215 -11.62 19.09 7.00
CA ARG A 215 -13.06 18.93 6.79
C ARG A 215 -13.39 17.44 6.63
N GLY A 216 -14.54 17.04 7.14
CA GLY A 216 -15.13 15.74 6.84
C GLY A 216 -15.80 15.75 5.46
N SER A 217 -17.02 15.23 5.40
CA SER A 217 -17.69 14.78 4.17
C SER A 217 -17.79 15.77 3.01
N LEU A 218 -17.74 17.08 3.26
CA LEU A 218 -17.93 18.09 2.21
C LEU A 218 -16.79 19.13 2.20
N PRO A 219 -16.12 19.34 1.04
CA PRO A 219 -15.25 20.49 0.86
C PRO A 219 -16.09 21.76 0.86
N VAL A 220 -15.59 22.81 1.51
CA VAL A 220 -16.33 24.05 1.72
C VAL A 220 -15.49 25.27 1.35
N PRO A 221 -15.62 25.80 0.12
CA PRO A 221 -15.00 27.07 -0.24
C PRO A 221 -15.87 28.23 0.26
N GLY A 222 -15.27 29.20 0.95
CA GLY A 222 -15.97 30.46 1.24
C GLY A 222 -15.39 31.28 2.40
N PRO A 223 -15.83 32.55 2.54
CA PRO A 223 -15.37 33.44 3.62
C PRO A 223 -15.65 32.87 5.02
N ALA A 224 -16.75 32.13 5.19
CA ALA A 224 -17.11 31.51 6.46
C ALA A 224 -16.18 30.35 6.87
N THR A 225 -15.41 29.79 5.93
CA THR A 225 -14.58 28.59 6.15
C THR A 225 -13.08 28.85 5.97
N ILE A 226 -12.70 30.06 5.52
CA ILE A 226 -11.32 30.43 5.19
C ILE A 226 -10.33 30.24 6.34
N ARG A 227 -10.75 30.49 7.58
CA ARG A 227 -9.91 30.30 8.77
C ARG A 227 -9.49 28.84 8.99
N TYR A 228 -10.37 27.90 8.62
CA TYR A 228 -10.20 26.48 8.92
C TYR A 228 -9.74 25.67 7.69
N GLY A 229 -9.80 26.26 6.49
CA GLY A 229 -9.56 25.56 5.23
C GLY A 229 -10.82 24.90 4.67
N GLY A 230 -10.81 24.72 3.33
CA GLY A 230 -11.91 24.14 2.56
C GLY A 230 -11.71 22.68 2.14
N ASN A 231 -10.53 22.12 2.40
CA ASN A 231 -10.15 20.77 1.96
C ASN A 231 -10.60 19.68 2.94
N THR A 232 -10.94 18.50 2.41
CA THR A 232 -11.24 17.29 3.19
C THR A 232 -9.97 16.62 3.71
N SER A 233 -10.12 15.68 4.66
CA SER A 233 -9.06 15.05 5.47
C SER A 233 -7.76 14.81 4.70
N CYS A 234 -6.68 15.44 5.16
CA CYS A 234 -5.32 15.13 4.73
C CYS A 234 -4.34 15.69 5.76
N VAL A 235 -3.55 14.82 6.38
CA VAL A 235 -2.57 15.20 7.41
C VAL A 235 -1.20 14.68 7.02
N GLU A 236 -0.22 15.57 6.96
CA GLU A 236 1.19 15.23 6.80
C GLU A 236 1.83 15.08 8.18
N VAL A 237 2.53 13.98 8.38
CA VAL A 237 3.36 13.69 9.56
C VAL A 237 4.77 13.45 9.07
N ARG A 238 5.74 14.17 9.65
CA ARG A 238 7.17 13.92 9.45
C ARG A 238 7.82 13.53 10.76
N ALA A 239 8.40 12.34 10.79
CA ALA A 239 9.12 11.80 11.93
C ALA A 239 10.24 10.89 11.41
N ASP A 240 11.41 10.90 12.05
CA ASP A 240 12.53 10.01 11.74
C ASP A 240 12.94 9.95 10.25
N GLY A 241 12.84 11.08 9.55
CA GLY A 241 13.14 11.19 8.11
C GLY A 241 12.06 10.64 7.19
N GLU A 242 10.93 10.22 7.73
CA GLU A 242 9.79 9.67 6.97
C GLU A 242 8.72 10.73 6.70
N ILE A 243 7.99 10.55 5.61
CA ILE A 243 6.78 11.32 5.28
C ILE A 243 5.60 10.35 5.29
N ILE A 244 4.74 10.53 6.28
CA ILE A 244 3.51 9.77 6.44
C ILE A 244 2.34 10.71 6.17
N VAL A 245 1.39 10.26 5.36
CA VAL A 245 0.16 11.00 5.05
C VAL A 245 -1.02 10.22 5.56
N LEU A 246 -1.88 10.86 6.34
CA LEU A 246 -3.14 10.28 6.79
C LEU A 246 -4.25 10.82 5.90
N ASP A 247 -4.93 9.90 5.22
CA ASP A 247 -5.99 10.12 4.24
C ASP A 247 -5.60 10.94 2.99
N ALA A 248 -6.25 10.60 1.88
CA ALA A 248 -6.11 11.24 0.58
C ALA A 248 -7.36 12.05 0.21
N GLY A 249 -7.90 12.82 1.14
CA GLY A 249 -8.93 13.82 0.84
C GLY A 249 -8.39 14.95 -0.04
N THR A 250 -9.22 15.95 -0.36
CA THR A 250 -8.85 17.00 -1.33
C THR A 250 -7.62 17.83 -0.91
N GLY A 251 -7.23 17.79 0.36
CA GLY A 251 -6.00 18.41 0.86
C GLY A 251 -4.72 17.82 0.26
N ILE A 252 -4.75 16.56 -0.18
CA ILE A 252 -3.57 15.86 -0.70
C ILE A 252 -3.00 16.52 -1.96
N ARG A 253 -3.84 17.19 -2.76
CA ARG A 253 -3.40 17.97 -3.92
C ARG A 253 -2.47 19.11 -3.52
N GLY A 254 -2.80 19.83 -2.45
CA GLY A 254 -1.97 20.92 -1.93
C GLY A 254 -0.66 20.40 -1.33
N LEU A 255 -0.72 19.25 -0.64
CA LEU A 255 0.45 18.55 -0.12
C LEU A 255 1.41 18.16 -1.24
N GLY A 256 0.93 17.51 -2.30
CA GLY A 256 1.76 17.07 -3.42
C GLY A 256 2.56 18.22 -4.04
N LEU A 257 1.88 19.32 -4.39
CA LEU A 257 2.52 20.52 -4.94
C LEU A 257 3.59 21.13 -4.01
N ALA A 258 3.36 21.07 -2.69
CA ALA A 258 4.31 21.60 -1.73
C ALA A 258 5.52 20.69 -1.54
N LEU A 259 5.34 19.37 -1.57
CA LEU A 259 6.44 18.40 -1.51
C LEU A 259 7.33 18.49 -2.75
N GLU A 260 6.74 18.62 -3.95
CA GLU A 260 7.50 18.83 -5.19
C GLU A 260 8.36 20.10 -5.12
N LYS A 261 7.80 21.18 -4.58
CA LYS A 261 8.53 22.44 -4.40
C LYS A 261 9.64 22.34 -3.35
N GLU A 262 9.41 21.59 -2.27
CA GLU A 262 10.34 21.47 -1.15
C GLU A 262 11.50 20.52 -1.47
N LEU A 263 11.22 19.36 -2.07
CA LEU A 263 12.19 18.28 -2.32
C LEU A 263 12.76 18.32 -3.74
N GLY A 264 12.17 19.11 -4.64
CA GLY A 264 12.71 19.35 -5.97
C GLY A 264 12.84 18.07 -6.81
N PRO A 265 14.02 17.78 -7.40
CA PRO A 265 14.22 16.64 -8.30
C PRO A 265 14.47 15.31 -7.59
N GLU A 266 14.55 15.28 -6.26
CA GLU A 266 14.82 14.06 -5.48
C GLU A 266 13.64 13.07 -5.56
N THR A 267 13.95 11.77 -5.48
CA THR A 267 12.92 10.74 -5.34
C THR A 267 12.20 10.90 -4.01
N ILE A 268 10.89 11.15 -4.07
CA ILE A 268 10.06 11.27 -2.87
C ILE A 268 9.57 9.87 -2.48
N LYS A 269 9.83 9.51 -1.22
CA LYS A 269 9.34 8.28 -0.58
C LYS A 269 8.27 8.65 0.45
N LEU A 270 7.08 8.09 0.31
CA LEU A 270 5.92 8.47 1.11
C LEU A 270 5.04 7.27 1.45
N THR A 271 4.56 7.22 2.70
CA THR A 271 3.54 6.26 3.13
C THR A 271 2.20 6.98 3.30
N LEU A 272 1.18 6.54 2.58
CA LEU A 272 -0.19 7.04 2.65
C LEU A 272 -1.06 6.03 3.42
N LEU A 273 -1.44 6.37 4.64
CA LEU A 273 -2.36 5.60 5.46
C LEU A 273 -3.80 6.07 5.24
N ILE A 274 -4.60 5.24 4.59
CA ILE A 274 -6.04 5.43 4.44
C ILE A 274 -6.72 4.87 5.67
N THR A 275 -7.24 5.77 6.52
CA THR A 275 -7.89 5.37 7.78
C THR A 275 -9.17 4.57 7.53
N HIS A 276 -9.92 4.95 6.49
CA HIS A 276 -11.09 4.28 5.97
C HIS A 276 -11.43 4.82 4.58
N THR A 277 -12.30 4.12 3.84
CA THR A 277 -12.52 4.37 2.40
C THR A 277 -13.78 5.18 2.10
N HIS A 278 -14.24 6.05 3.01
CA HIS A 278 -15.28 7.01 2.65
C HIS A 278 -14.74 7.97 1.59
N TRP A 279 -15.63 8.44 0.70
CA TRP A 279 -15.24 9.20 -0.49
C TRP A 279 -14.44 10.46 -0.16
N ASP A 280 -14.78 11.17 0.92
CA ASP A 280 -14.09 12.37 1.38
C ASP A 280 -12.65 12.13 1.86
N HIS A 281 -12.27 10.89 2.16
CA HIS A 281 -10.94 10.46 2.57
C HIS A 281 -10.07 9.97 1.40
N ILE A 282 -10.63 9.74 0.22
CA ILE A 282 -9.89 9.18 -0.93
C ILE A 282 -10.02 9.99 -2.23
N GLN A 283 -11.00 10.90 -2.32
CA GLN A 283 -11.33 11.67 -3.54
C GLN A 283 -10.20 12.57 -4.06
N GLY A 284 -9.19 12.86 -3.24
CA GLY A 284 -8.05 13.67 -3.63
C GLY A 284 -6.95 12.88 -4.35
N LEU A 285 -6.93 11.54 -4.20
CA LEU A 285 -5.91 10.68 -4.79
C LEU A 285 -5.74 10.86 -6.31
N PRO A 286 -6.82 10.98 -7.12
CA PRO A 286 -6.67 11.22 -8.57
C PRO A 286 -5.96 12.53 -8.90
N PHE A 287 -5.85 13.46 -7.96
CA PHE A 287 -5.19 14.76 -8.14
C PHE A 287 -3.86 14.87 -7.38
N PHE A 288 -3.32 13.75 -6.90
CA PHE A 288 -2.05 13.73 -6.18
C PHE A 288 -0.87 13.71 -7.16
N SER A 289 -0.24 14.88 -7.39
CA SER A 289 0.82 15.05 -8.39
C SER A 289 1.97 14.05 -8.27
N LEU A 290 2.34 13.69 -7.04
CA LEU A 290 3.43 12.73 -6.81
C LEU A 290 3.17 11.35 -7.42
N ALA A 291 1.90 10.95 -7.54
CA ALA A 291 1.54 9.66 -8.13
C ALA A 291 1.69 9.62 -9.66
N TYR A 292 1.86 10.79 -10.29
CA TYR A 292 2.06 10.95 -11.73
C TYR A 292 3.54 11.08 -12.13
N ASN A 293 4.46 10.90 -11.19
CA ASN A 293 5.89 10.94 -11.45
C ASN A 293 6.53 9.57 -11.13
N SER A 294 7.09 8.93 -12.15
CA SER A 294 7.68 7.58 -12.05
C SER A 294 8.86 7.46 -11.09
N LYS A 295 9.52 8.57 -10.75
CA LYS A 295 10.63 8.57 -9.80
C LYS A 295 10.20 8.40 -8.35
N ASN A 296 8.93 8.64 -8.04
CA ASN A 296 8.42 8.62 -6.68
C ASN A 296 8.00 7.20 -6.27
N LEU A 297 8.16 6.92 -4.97
CA LEU A 297 7.77 5.66 -4.35
C LEU A 297 6.66 5.94 -3.33
N ILE A 298 5.46 5.44 -3.59
CA ILE A 298 4.27 5.70 -2.77
C ILE A 298 3.72 4.36 -2.28
N ARG A 299 3.73 4.17 -0.97
CA ARG A 299 3.12 3.01 -0.31
C ARG A 299 1.78 3.43 0.27
N ILE A 300 0.70 2.78 -0.14
CA ILE A 300 -0.66 3.01 0.33
C ILE A 300 -1.05 1.86 1.26
N LEU A 301 -1.39 2.19 2.50
CA LEU A 301 -1.82 1.27 3.53
C LEU A 301 -3.27 1.55 3.89
N GLY A 302 -4.09 0.54 4.09
CA GLY A 302 -5.45 0.71 4.57
C GLY A 302 -6.03 -0.58 5.13
N TYR A 303 -7.17 -0.47 5.82
CA TYR A 303 -7.73 -1.58 6.57
C TYR A 303 -8.61 -2.52 5.73
N GLU A 304 -8.47 -3.83 5.98
CA GLU A 304 -9.31 -4.89 5.41
C GLU A 304 -10.71 -4.88 6.06
N GLY A 305 -11.61 -4.05 5.52
CA GLY A 305 -12.98 -3.92 6.06
C GLY A 305 -14.08 -3.75 5.01
N ALA A 306 -13.73 -3.60 3.74
CA ALA A 306 -14.69 -3.42 2.67
C ALA A 306 -14.84 -4.70 1.84
N ARG A 307 -16.05 -4.93 1.31
CA ARG A 307 -16.36 -6.13 0.49
C ARG A 307 -15.51 -6.23 -0.78
N ALA A 308 -14.99 -5.12 -1.27
CA ALA A 308 -14.01 -5.03 -2.34
C ALA A 308 -12.72 -4.48 -1.71
N GLY A 309 -11.58 -5.12 -1.94
CA GLY A 309 -10.30 -4.73 -1.35
C GLY A 309 -9.93 -3.26 -1.60
N LEU A 310 -9.00 -2.73 -0.79
CA LEU A 310 -8.52 -1.35 -0.84
C LEU A 310 -8.13 -0.92 -2.27
N GLY A 311 -7.40 -1.78 -2.98
CA GLY A 311 -7.00 -1.52 -4.36
C GLY A 311 -8.19 -1.35 -5.31
N ALA A 312 -9.23 -2.17 -5.17
CA ALA A 312 -10.44 -2.09 -5.99
C ALA A 312 -11.24 -0.81 -5.72
N ILE A 313 -11.32 -0.38 -4.45
CA ILE A 313 -12.01 0.87 -4.11
C ILE A 313 -11.28 2.09 -4.67
N LEU A 314 -9.96 2.13 -4.51
CA LEU A 314 -9.14 3.22 -5.05
C LEU A 314 -9.17 3.25 -6.57
N ALA A 315 -9.19 2.08 -7.22
CA ALA A 315 -9.31 1.98 -8.67
C ALA A 315 -10.69 2.45 -9.16
N GLY A 316 -11.78 2.06 -8.50
CA GLY A 316 -13.14 2.37 -8.94
C GLY A 316 -13.45 3.87 -9.03
N GLN A 317 -12.83 4.72 -8.20
CA GLN A 317 -12.96 6.18 -8.32
C GLN A 317 -12.12 6.79 -9.46
N MET A 318 -11.17 6.03 -10.01
CA MET A 318 -10.26 6.42 -11.08
C MET A 318 -10.63 5.78 -12.43
N GLU A 319 -11.80 5.14 -12.53
CA GLU A 319 -12.26 4.52 -13.77
C GLU A 319 -13.24 5.41 -14.54
N THR A 320 -13.38 5.15 -15.85
CA THR A 320 -14.41 5.79 -16.68
C THR A 320 -15.81 5.37 -16.20
N PRO A 321 -16.78 6.30 -16.09
CA PRO A 321 -16.76 7.71 -16.52
C PRO A 321 -16.32 8.72 -15.45
N PHE A 322 -15.87 8.28 -14.27
CA PHE A 322 -15.56 9.15 -13.14
C PHE A 322 -14.22 9.88 -13.28
N PHE A 323 -13.22 9.21 -13.87
CA PHE A 323 -11.91 9.79 -14.14
C PHE A 323 -11.30 9.19 -15.42
N PRO A 324 -10.53 9.96 -16.21
CA PRO A 324 -9.99 9.50 -17.48
C PRO A 324 -8.67 8.72 -17.35
N VAL A 325 -8.10 8.62 -16.16
CA VAL A 325 -6.83 7.94 -15.90
C VAL A 325 -7.02 6.86 -14.83
N SER A 326 -6.79 5.61 -15.22
CA SER A 326 -6.85 4.47 -14.30
C SER A 326 -5.76 4.54 -13.24
N LEU A 327 -6.04 4.04 -12.04
CA LEU A 327 -5.03 3.90 -10.98
C LEU A 327 -3.79 3.10 -11.45
N ARG A 328 -3.96 2.19 -12.42
CA ARG A 328 -2.87 1.36 -12.98
C ARG A 328 -2.04 2.08 -14.04
N GLU A 329 -2.57 3.16 -14.60
CA GLU A 329 -1.87 4.01 -15.57
C GLU A 329 -0.99 5.06 -14.88
N LEU A 330 -1.06 5.12 -13.54
CA LEU A 330 -0.21 6.01 -12.77
C LEU A 330 1.25 5.55 -12.88
N PRO A 331 2.16 6.41 -13.39
CA PRO A 331 3.53 6.03 -13.68
C PRO A 331 4.40 5.85 -12.42
N SER A 332 3.95 6.31 -11.25
CA SER A 332 4.68 6.13 -9.98
C SER A 332 4.69 4.67 -9.51
N HIS A 333 5.69 4.33 -8.70
CA HIS A 333 5.75 3.03 -8.06
C HIS A 333 4.78 3.02 -6.87
N LEU A 334 3.54 2.63 -7.17
CA LEU A 334 2.45 2.50 -6.20
C LEU A 334 2.37 1.08 -5.67
N ALA A 335 2.46 0.96 -4.36
CA ALA A 335 2.16 -0.28 -3.68
C ALA A 335 0.94 -0.12 -2.78
N ILE A 336 0.02 -1.06 -2.85
CA ILE A 336 -1.21 -1.05 -2.03
C ILE A 336 -1.16 -2.28 -1.15
N GLU A 337 -1.12 -2.09 0.17
CA GLU A 337 -1.14 -3.17 1.15
C GLU A 337 -2.34 -3.03 2.07
N GLU A 338 -3.03 -4.15 2.28
CA GLU A 338 -4.16 -4.26 3.20
C GLU A 338 -3.65 -4.73 4.57
N LEU A 339 -4.00 -3.98 5.60
CA LEU A 339 -3.66 -4.28 6.98
C LEU A 339 -4.80 -5.09 7.62
N LYS A 340 -4.47 -6.24 8.19
CA LYS A 340 -5.40 -7.13 8.91
C LYS A 340 -5.87 -6.55 10.24
N ASP A 341 -5.03 -5.71 10.86
CA ASP A 341 -5.29 -4.98 12.10
C ASP A 341 -4.89 -3.51 11.90
N MET A 342 -5.54 -2.57 12.61
CA MET A 342 -5.16 -1.15 12.63
C MET A 342 -3.90 -0.88 13.47
N GLU A 343 -2.93 -1.79 13.39
CA GLU A 343 -1.62 -1.66 14.01
C GLU A 343 -0.59 -1.47 12.90
N PHE A 344 0.08 -0.32 12.88
CA PHE A 344 1.22 -0.08 12.01
C PHE A 344 2.48 -0.03 12.86
N HIS A 345 3.55 -0.62 12.36
CA HIS A 345 4.85 -0.61 13.01
C HIS A 345 5.70 0.50 12.43
N GLU A 346 6.06 1.50 13.23
CA GLU A 346 7.22 2.31 12.95
C GLU A 346 8.49 1.46 13.16
N SER A 347 9.45 1.65 12.28
CA SER A 347 10.74 0.96 12.22
C SER A 347 11.55 0.91 13.53
N SER A 348 11.23 1.73 14.52
CA SER A 348 11.89 1.78 15.83
C SER A 348 11.31 0.75 16.82
N GLY A 349 10.47 -0.18 16.36
CA GLY A 349 9.96 -1.29 17.18
C GLY A 349 8.97 -0.87 18.26
N HIS A 350 8.46 0.36 18.21
CA HIS A 350 7.43 0.80 19.13
C HIS A 350 6.04 0.53 18.56
N LEU A 351 5.34 -0.39 19.21
CA LEU A 351 3.91 -0.59 19.02
C LEU A 351 3.19 0.71 19.43
N ARG A 352 2.56 1.41 18.50
CA ARG A 352 1.64 2.50 18.82
C ARG A 352 0.26 2.19 18.26
N ARG A 353 -0.63 1.85 19.18
CA ARG A 353 -2.08 1.78 18.95
C ARG A 353 -2.59 3.19 18.68
N LEU A 354 -3.28 3.42 17.57
CA LEU A 354 -4.04 4.66 17.34
C LEU A 354 -5.21 4.78 18.32
#